data_AF-A0A939G0L3-F1
#
_entry.id   AF-A0A939G0L3-F1
#
_cell.length_a   1.000
_cell.length_b   1.000
_cell.length_c   1.000
_cell.angle_alpha   90.00
_cell.angle_beta   90.00
_cell.angle_gamma   90.00
#
_symmetry.space_group_name_H-M   'P 1'
#
loop_
_entity.id
_entity.type
_entity.pdbx_description
1 polymer ?
#
loop_
_entity_poly.entity_id
_entity_poly.type
_entity_poly.pdbx_seq_one_letter_code
_entity_poly.pdbx_strand_id
1 'polypeptide(L)'
;MSDETGSDEAAKADAVLAKLRLSSEQGGKTLTPAARRALAEVEERRRQRSAETVHACNRPKEVAGRAGPEPIRYGDWEKNGIISDF
;
A
#
# COMPACT_ATOMS: atom_id res chain seq x y z
N MET A 1 9.31 26.95 24.72
CA MET A 1 8.25 25.92 24.67
C MET A 1 8.32 25.36 23.27
N SER A 2 9.28 24.48 22.95
CA SER A 2 9.38 23.05 23.35
C SER A 2 8.42 22.19 22.52
N ASP A 3 8.82 21.89 21.29
CA ASP A 3 8.28 20.79 20.49
C ASP A 3 9.41 19.76 20.28
N GLU A 4 9.86 19.09 21.35
CA GLU A 4 10.77 17.93 21.26
C GLU A 4 10.04 16.57 21.38
N THR A 5 8.70 16.58 21.40
CA THR A 5 7.89 15.37 21.63
C THR A 5 7.75 14.45 20.41
N GLY A 6 8.20 14.87 19.22
CA GLY A 6 8.01 14.12 17.98
C GLY A 6 8.94 12.92 17.77
N SER A 7 10.16 12.94 18.33
CA SER A 7 11.14 11.85 18.09
C SER A 7 10.84 10.60 18.90
N ASP A 8 10.34 10.75 20.13
CA ASP A 8 10.04 9.64 21.03
C ASP A 8 8.80 8.85 20.58
N GLU A 9 7.83 9.54 19.96
CA GLU A 9 6.63 8.90 19.43
C GLU A 9 6.93 8.07 18.17
N ALA A 10 7.83 8.55 17.31
CA ALA A 10 8.33 7.81 16.15
C ALA A 10 9.14 6.56 16.57
N ALA A 11 10.03 6.69 17.55
CA ALA A 11 10.81 5.56 18.08
C ALA A 11 9.90 4.48 18.72
N LYS A 12 8.83 4.91 19.39
CA LYS A 12 7.82 4.00 19.96
C LYS A 12 7.01 3.29 18.87
N ALA A 13 6.67 3.97 17.78
CA ALA A 13 5.98 3.36 16.64
C ALA A 13 6.84 2.29 15.95
N ASP A 14 8.13 2.57 15.74
CA ASP A 14 9.07 1.59 15.18
C ASP A 14 9.26 0.38 16.10
N ALA A 15 9.33 0.59 17.41
CA ALA A 15 9.41 -0.49 18.39
C ALA A 15 8.14 -1.37 18.40
N VAL A 16 6.95 -0.77 18.23
CA VAL A 16 5.68 -1.50 18.11
C VAL A 16 5.64 -2.33 16.83
N LEU A 17 6.07 -1.76 15.70
CA LEU A 17 6.18 -2.47 14.43
C LEU A 17 7.19 -3.63 14.49
N ALA A 18 8.33 -3.43 15.14
CA ALA A 18 9.32 -4.49 15.38
C ALA A 18 8.75 -5.63 16.24
N LYS A 19 8.01 -5.30 17.31
CA LYS A 19 7.39 -6.29 18.20
C LYS A 19 6.29 -7.08 17.49
N LEU A 20 5.52 -6.43 16.61
CA LEU A 20 4.48 -7.08 15.81
C LEU A 20 5.09 -8.06 14.79
N ARG A 21 6.18 -7.66 14.10
CA ARG A 21 6.94 -8.52 13.19
C ARG A 21 7.52 -9.73 13.91
N LEU A 22 8.19 -9.50 15.05
CA LEU A 22 8.74 -10.57 15.87
C LEU A 22 7.64 -11.57 16.28
N SER A 23 6.51 -11.07 16.79
CA SER A 23 5.37 -11.91 17.18
C SER A 23 4.79 -12.73 16.02
N SER A 24 4.79 -12.18 14.80
CA SER A 24 4.32 -12.87 13.60
C SER A 24 5.27 -13.96 13.10
N GLU A 25 6.58 -13.81 13.36
CA GLU A 25 7.61 -14.78 13.00
C GLU A 25 7.76 -15.91 14.06
N GLN A 26 7.42 -15.63 15.33
CA GLN A 26 7.49 -16.64 16.40
C GLN A 26 6.38 -17.72 16.32
N GLY A 27 5.35 -17.51 15.50
CA GLY A 27 4.30 -18.49 15.19
C GLY A 27 4.76 -19.51 14.15
N GLY A 28 5.75 -20.33 14.50
CA GLY A 28 6.47 -21.26 13.61
C GLY A 28 5.60 -22.34 12.96
N LYS A 29 4.87 -21.98 11.90
CA LYS A 29 4.37 -22.95 10.91
C LYS A 29 5.41 -23.04 9.82
N THR A 30 6.18 -24.13 9.80
CA THR A 30 7.09 -24.43 8.70
C THR A 30 6.29 -24.34 7.40
N LEU A 31 6.61 -23.33 6.56
CA LEU A 31 5.87 -23.11 5.33
C LEU A 31 5.97 -24.37 4.47
N THR A 32 4.83 -24.88 4.02
CA THR A 32 4.81 -25.98 3.07
C THR A 32 5.45 -25.51 1.75
N PRO A 33 6.00 -26.42 0.93
CA PRO A 33 6.51 -26.06 -0.40
C PRO A 33 5.47 -25.37 -1.29
N ALA A 34 4.17 -25.63 -1.07
CA ALA A 34 3.08 -24.95 -1.75
C ALA A 34 2.92 -23.49 -1.27
N ALA A 35 2.98 -23.26 0.05
CA ALA A 35 2.88 -21.92 0.62
C ALA A 35 4.02 -21.00 0.16
N ARG A 36 5.25 -21.52 0.09
CA ARG A 36 6.39 -20.75 -0.46
C ARG A 36 6.19 -20.35 -1.92
N ARG A 37 5.67 -21.25 -2.75
CA ARG A 37 5.37 -20.96 -4.16
C ARG A 37 4.27 -19.91 -4.31
N ALA A 38 3.20 -20.02 -3.52
CA ALA A 38 2.13 -19.03 -3.52
C ALA A 38 2.62 -17.63 -3.11
N LEU A 39 3.49 -17.53 -2.10
CA LEU A 39 4.10 -16.25 -1.71
C LEU A 39 4.98 -15.67 -2.81
N ALA A 40 5.81 -16.49 -3.46
CA ALA A 40 6.66 -16.06 -4.57
C ALA A 40 5.83 -15.51 -5.75
N GLU A 41 4.71 -16.17 -6.10
CA GLU A 41 3.80 -15.69 -7.16
C GLU A 41 3.11 -14.37 -6.78
N VAL A 42 2.70 -14.22 -5.51
CA VAL A 42 2.11 -12.98 -5.01
C VAL A 42 3.12 -11.84 -5.03
N GLU A 43 4.36 -12.08 -4.63
CA GLU A 43 5.45 -11.09 -4.71
C GLU A 43 5.70 -10.66 -6.16
N GLU A 44 5.75 -11.59 -7.10
CA GLU A 44 5.95 -11.27 -8.51
C GLU A 44 4.79 -10.43 -9.07
N ARG A 45 3.53 -10.77 -8.74
CA ARG A 45 2.36 -9.94 -9.09
C ARG A 45 2.36 -8.56 -8.43
N ARG A 46 2.98 -8.42 -7.25
CA ARG A 46 3.16 -7.11 -6.60
C ARG A 46 4.22 -6.29 -7.33
N ARG A 47 5.34 -6.91 -7.71
CA ARG A 47 6.41 -6.24 -8.48
C ARG A 47 5.88 -5.72 -9.81
N GLN A 48 5.16 -6.54 -10.56
CA GLN A 48 4.57 -6.14 -11.86
C GLN A 48 3.62 -4.94 -11.72
N ARG A 49 2.67 -4.99 -10.78
CA ARG A 49 1.78 -3.85 -10.49
C ARG A 49 2.55 -2.62 -10.02
N SER A 50 3.57 -2.79 -9.17
CA SER A 50 4.37 -1.65 -8.72
C SER A 50 5.11 -0.99 -9.88
N ALA A 51 5.65 -1.77 -10.82
CA ALA A 51 6.28 -1.25 -12.02
C ALA A 51 5.27 -0.48 -12.91
N GLU A 52 4.05 -1.01 -13.09
CA GLU A 52 2.97 -0.31 -13.78
C GLU A 52 2.58 1.01 -13.10
N THR A 53 2.51 1.03 -11.75
CA THR A 53 2.23 2.28 -11.01
C THR A 53 3.38 3.28 -11.10
N VAL A 54 4.63 2.84 -11.10
CA VAL A 54 5.81 3.71 -11.30
C VAL A 54 5.79 4.31 -12.71
N HIS A 55 5.41 3.53 -13.73
CA HIS A 55 5.17 4.06 -15.07
C HIS A 55 4.02 5.07 -15.12
N ALA A 56 3.00 4.90 -14.28
CA ALA A 56 1.94 5.90 -14.13
C ALA A 56 2.43 7.20 -13.47
N CYS A 57 3.37 7.13 -12.52
CA CYS A 57 3.96 8.30 -11.86
C CYS A 57 4.85 9.17 -12.78
N ASN A 58 5.38 8.60 -13.86
CA ASN A 58 6.19 9.33 -14.84
C ASN A 58 5.36 10.04 -15.94
N ARG A 59 4.04 9.86 -15.95
CA ARG A 59 3.15 10.64 -16.81
C ARG A 59 2.91 12.02 -16.19
N PRO A 60 2.74 13.08 -17.01
CA PRO A 60 2.38 14.39 -16.47
C PRO A 60 1.14 14.24 -15.60
N LYS A 61 1.23 14.74 -14.36
CA LYS A 61 0.11 14.70 -13.42
C LYS A 61 -1.07 15.40 -14.05
N GLU A 62 -2.22 14.73 -14.11
CA GLU A 62 -3.46 15.39 -14.51
C GLU A 62 -3.75 16.52 -13.52
N VAL A 63 -3.73 17.76 -14.02
CA VAL A 63 -4.06 18.94 -13.24
C VAL A 63 -5.57 19.05 -13.23
N ALA A 64 -6.18 19.06 -12.04
CA ALA A 64 -7.64 19.00 -11.81
C ALA A 64 -8.33 17.66 -12.14
N GLY A 65 -7.60 16.60 -12.48
CA GLY A 65 -8.13 15.24 -12.60
C GLY A 65 -8.47 14.61 -11.24
N ARG A 66 -9.40 13.65 -11.21
CA ARG A 66 -9.70 12.88 -9.99
C ARG A 66 -8.51 11.99 -9.65
N ALA A 67 -8.17 11.90 -8.36
CA ALA A 67 -7.14 10.96 -7.91
C ALA A 67 -7.68 9.53 -8.04
N GLY A 68 -6.93 8.66 -8.72
CA GLY A 68 -7.28 7.24 -8.83
C GLY A 68 -7.45 6.75 -10.27
N PRO A 69 -7.89 5.51 -10.46
CA PRO A 69 -8.15 4.92 -11.77
C PRO A 69 -9.23 5.72 -12.51
N GLU A 70 -9.16 5.79 -13.84
CA GLU A 70 -10.15 6.53 -14.61
C GLU A 70 -11.58 6.02 -14.37
N PRO A 71 -12.54 6.89 -13.98
CA PRO A 71 -13.91 6.48 -13.65
C PRO A 71 -14.59 5.69 -14.77
N ILE A 72 -14.30 6.05 -16.03
CA ILE A 72 -14.86 5.41 -17.22
C ILE A 72 -14.46 3.94 -17.34
N ARG A 73 -13.25 3.57 -16.90
CA ARG A 73 -12.76 2.18 -16.97
C ARG A 73 -13.10 1.34 -15.74
N TYR A 74 -13.29 1.97 -14.58
CA TYR A 74 -13.37 1.26 -13.30
C TYR A 74 -14.70 1.47 -12.55
N GLY A 75 -15.67 2.18 -13.15
CA GLY A 75 -17.02 2.33 -12.60
C GLY A 75 -17.14 3.27 -11.40
N ASP A 76 -16.08 4.00 -11.05
CA ASP A 76 -16.01 4.85 -9.86
C ASP A 76 -16.50 6.28 -10.14
N TRP A 77 -17.72 6.39 -10.69
CA TRP A 77 -18.37 7.67 -10.97
C TRP A 77 -18.89 8.36 -9.70
N GLU A 78 -18.83 7.67 -8.57
CA GLU A 78 -19.25 8.18 -7.27
C GLU A 78 -18.08 8.83 -6.53
N LYS A 79 -18.32 10.03 -5.99
CA LYS A 79 -17.43 10.64 -5.00
C LYS A 79 -18.28 11.10 -3.83
N ASN A 80 -17.99 10.57 -2.64
CA ASN A 80 -18.77 10.83 -1.43
C ASN A 80 -20.27 10.53 -1.60
N GLY A 81 -20.63 9.49 -2.36
CA GLY A 81 -22.02 9.11 -2.65
C GLY A 81 -22.74 10.01 -3.66
N ILE A 82 -22.01 10.91 -4.33
CA ILE A 82 -22.54 11.75 -5.42
C ILE A 82 -21.98 11.23 -6.73
N ILE A 83 -22.87 10.76 -7.62
CA ILE A 83 -22.55 10.44 -9.01
C ILE A 83 -22.21 11.76 -9.70
N SER A 84 -21.01 11.84 -10.26
CA SER A 84 -20.55 13.01 -11.00
C SER A 84 -20.33 12.60 -12.45
N ASP A 85 -21.28 12.94 -13.29
CA ASP A 85 -21.11 13.03 -14.74
C ASP A 85 -20.57 14.43 -15.08
N PHE A 86 -19.90 14.59 -16.22
CA PHE A 86 -19.28 15.86 -16.64
C PHE A 86 -20.30 17.01 -16.75
#